data_AF-A0A6C0KK84-F1
#
_entry.id   AF-A0A6C0KK84-F1
#
_cell.length_a   1.000
_cell.length_b   1.000
_cell.length_c   1.000
_cell.angle_alpha   90.00
_cell.angle_beta   90.00
_cell.angle_gamma   90.00
#
_symmetry.space_group_name_H-M   'P 1'
#
loop_
_entity.id
_entity.type
_entity.pdbx_description
1 polymer ?
#
loop_
_entity_poly.entity_id
_entity_poly.type
_entity_poly.pdbx_seq_one_letter_code
_entity_poly.pdbx_strand_id
1 'polypeptide(L)' 'MISKYINVPIFFVSLIVGLLIVYFTMQNDLRKIYVYPTPENVDLLQYRDKAGNCFVYKSVDTPCPKNEAKLAKIPVQV' A
#
# COMPACT_ATOMS: atom_id res chain seq x y z
N MET A 1 34.86 -11.72 27.81
CA MET A 1 35.08 -12.69 26.71
C MET A 1 33.79 -13.46 26.46
N ILE A 2 32.89 -12.92 25.63
CA ILE A 2 31.58 -13.53 25.30
C ILE A 2 31.73 -14.76 24.37
N SER A 3 32.82 -14.80 23.61
CA SER A 3 33.22 -15.93 22.76
C SER A 3 33.43 -17.26 23.49
N LYS A 4 33.53 -17.26 24.83
CA LYS A 4 33.62 -18.49 25.63
C LYS A 4 32.25 -19.16 25.85
N TYR A 5 31.15 -18.41 25.67
CA TYR A 5 29.80 -18.88 25.95
C TYR A 5 28.95 -19.04 24.68
N ILE A 6 29.30 -18.34 23.59
CA ILE A 6 28.55 -18.35 22.34
C ILE A 6 29.41 -18.90 21.21
N ASN A 7 28.89 -19.95 20.56
CA ASN A 7 29.43 -20.46 19.32
C ASN A 7 28.93 -19.57 18.16
N VAL A 8 29.82 -18.70 17.67
CA VAL A 8 29.52 -17.69 16.65
C VAL A 8 28.98 -18.30 15.33
N PRO A 9 29.58 -19.36 14.76
CA PRO A 9 29.01 -20.06 13.60
C PRO A 9 27.58 -20.52 13.81
N ILE A 10 27.28 -21.19 14.93
CA ILE A 10 25.95 -21.73 15.22
C ILE A 10 24.93 -20.60 15.39
N PHE A 11 25.33 -19.51 16.04
CA PHE A 11 24.50 -18.32 16.18
C PHE A 11 24.07 -17.77 14.81
N PHE A 12 25.01 -17.58 13.89
CA PHE A 12 24.69 -17.08 12.55
C PHE A 12 23.81 -18.03 11.75
N VAL A 13 24.05 -19.34 11.83
CA VAL A 13 23.19 -20.33 11.17
C VAL A 13 21.77 -20.27 11.71
N SER A 14 21.59 -20.22 13.04
CA SER A 14 20.27 -20.12 13.66
C SER A 14 19.56 -18.81 13.32
N LEU A 15 20.29 -17.69 13.22
CA LEU A 15 19.75 -16.38 12.86
C LEU A 15 19.24 -16.39 11.41
N ILE A 16 20.02 -16.93 10.48
CA ILE A 16 19.64 -17.02 9.06
C ILE A 16 18.39 -17.90 8.91
N VAL A 17 18.36 -19.06 9.57
CA VAL A 17 17.19 -19.94 9.54
C VAL A 17 15.95 -19.25 10.11
N GLY A 18 16.08 -18.52 11.23
CA GLY A 18 14.98 -17.75 11.82
C GLY A 18 14.44 -16.66 10.88
N LEU A 19 15.34 -15.90 10.23
CA LEU A 19 14.96 -14.88 9.26
C LEU A 19 14.25 -15.47 8.04
N LEU A 20 14.71 -16.61 7.54
CA LEU A 20 14.06 -17.32 6.43
C LEU A 20 12.66 -17.77 6.81
N ILE A 21 12.47 -18.34 8.01
CA ILE A 21 11.14 -18.75 8.49
C ILE A 21 10.18 -17.55 8.53
N VAL A 22 10.61 -16.43 9.10
CA VAL A 22 9.78 -15.21 9.16
C VAL A 22 9.45 -14.71 7.76
N TYR A 23 10.43 -14.67 6.85
CA TYR A 23 10.22 -14.26 5.47
C TYR A 23 9.16 -15.11 4.77
N PHE A 24 9.23 -16.43 4.87
CA PHE A 24 8.27 -17.31 4.21
C PHE A 24 6.89 -17.35 4.89
N THR A 25 6.82 -17.16 6.21
CA THR A 25 5.55 -17.25 6.96
C THR A 25 4.76 -15.94 7.00
N MET A 26 5.43 -14.78 6.96
CA MET A 26 4.78 -13.46 7.09
C MET A 26 4.44 -12.78 5.75
N GLN A 27 4.64 -13.46 4.62
CA GLN A 27 4.35 -12.91 3.29
C GLN A 27 2.85 -12.54 3.07
N ASN A 28 1.95 -13.11 3.87
CA ASN A 28 0.50 -12.91 3.72
C ASN A 28 -0.05 -11.62 4.35
N ASP A 29 0.74 -10.86 5.11
CA ASP A 29 0.28 -9.64 5.80
C ASP A 29 0.42 -8.35 4.98
N LEU A 30 0.62 -8.47 3.67
CA LEU A 30 0.51 -7.31 2.77
C LEU A 30 -0.96 -6.90 2.65
N ARG A 31 -1.43 -6.12 3.63
CA ARG A 31 -2.77 -5.52 3.64
C ARG A 31 -2.91 -4.64 2.41
N LYS A 32 -3.71 -5.09 1.43
CA LYS A 32 -4.10 -4.26 0.29
C LYS A 32 -5.05 -3.17 0.79
N ILE A 33 -4.57 -1.94 0.84
CA ILE A 33 -5.38 -0.76 1.15
C ILE A 33 -5.88 -0.19 -0.17
N TYR A 34 -7.20 -0.16 -0.36
CA TYR A 34 -7.81 0.49 -1.50
C TYR A 34 -8.00 1.97 -1.18
N VAL A 35 -7.30 2.82 -1.93
CA VAL A 35 -7.40 4.28 -1.80
C VAL A 35 -8.09 4.81 -3.05
N TYR A 36 -9.08 5.68 -2.86
CA TYR A 36 -9.80 6.34 -3.95
C TYR A 36 -9.19 7.71 -4.24
N PRO A 37 -9.25 8.18 -5.50
CA PRO A 37 -8.83 9.53 -5.85
C PRO A 37 -9.72 10.56 -5.16
N THR A 38 -9.09 11.42 -4.37
CA THR A 38 -9.65 12.65 -3.80
C THR A 38 -8.86 13.83 -4.36
N PRO A 39 -9.44 15.04 -4.39
CA PRO A 39 -8.73 16.23 -4.87
C PRO A 39 -7.39 16.49 -4.17
N GLU A 40 -7.23 16.01 -2.93
CA GLU A 40 -6.01 16.18 -2.13
C GLU A 40 -4.93 15.13 -2.44
N ASN A 41 -5.31 13.93 -2.90
CA ASN A 41 -4.38 12.82 -3.10
C ASN A 41 -4.13 12.48 -4.58
N VAL A 42 -4.87 13.12 -5.49
CA VAL A 42 -4.86 12.86 -6.93
C VAL A 42 -3.47 13.03 -7.56
N ASP A 43 -2.68 13.96 -7.05
CA ASP A 43 -1.32 14.28 -7.51
C ASP A 43 -0.23 13.45 -6.80
N LEU A 44 -0.58 12.78 -5.70
CA LEU A 44 0.37 12.05 -4.84
C LEU A 44 0.39 10.55 -5.16
N LEU A 45 -0.67 10.01 -5.75
CA LEU A 45 -0.88 8.58 -5.91
C LEU A 45 -1.10 8.18 -7.38
N GLN A 46 -0.61 7.00 -7.73
CA GLN A 46 -0.88 6.35 -9.02
C GLN A 46 -1.85 5.18 -8.81
N TYR A 47 -2.79 5.02 -9.72
CA TYR A 47 -3.84 4.02 -9.63
C TYR A 47 -3.57 2.91 -10.62
N ARG A 48 -3.55 1.68 -10.13
CA ARG A 48 -3.33 0.50 -10.96
C ARG A 48 -4.67 -0.14 -11.32
N ASP A 49 -4.90 -0.33 -12.61
CA ASP A 49 -6.09 -1.05 -13.09
C ASP A 49 -5.95 -2.57 -12.92
N LYS A 50 -7.02 -3.30 -13.27
CA LYS A 50 -7.02 -4.77 -13.23
C LYS A 50 -6.14 -5.41 -14.32
N ALA A 51 -5.81 -4.68 -15.39
CA ALA A 51 -4.90 -5.12 -16.46
C ALA A 51 -3.42 -4.87 -16.12
N GLY A 52 -3.14 -4.21 -15.00
CA GLY A 52 -1.80 -3.90 -14.51
C GLY A 52 -1.23 -2.57 -14.97
N ASN A 53 -2.00 -1.75 -15.70
CA ASN A 53 -1.58 -0.43 -16.15
C ASN A 53 -1.69 0.61 -15.02
N CYS A 54 -0.76 1.54 -14.97
CA CYS A 54 -0.75 2.63 -13.98
C CYS A 54 -1.26 3.94 -14.62
N PHE A 55 -2.16 4.62 -13.92
CA PHE A 55 -2.76 5.88 -14.34
C PHE A 55 -2.62 6.95 -13.26
N VAL A 56 -2.58 8.20 -13.73
CA VAL A 56 -2.63 9.40 -12.89
C VAL A 56 -3.90 10.15 -13.26
N TYR A 57 -4.70 10.50 -12.26
CA TYR A 57 -5.86 11.36 -12.46
C TYR A 57 -5.41 12.82 -12.48
N LYS A 58 -6.06 13.66 -13.28
CA LYS A 58 -5.89 15.10 -13.23
C LYS A 58 -7.23 15.73 -12.95
N SER A 59 -7.33 16.48 -11.87
CA SER A 59 -8.47 17.34 -11.61
C SER A 59 -8.42 18.55 -12.54
N VAL A 60 -9.59 18.95 -13.03
CA VAL A 60 -9.76 20.19 -13.80
C VAL A 60 -10.77 21.02 -13.04
N ASP A 61 -10.35 22.19 -12.60
CA ASP A 61 -11.24 23.13 -11.94
C ASP A 61 -12.30 23.62 -12.94
N THR A 62 -13.57 23.44 -12.56
CA THR A 62 -14.70 23.84 -13.39
C THR A 62 -15.70 24.64 -12.56
N PRO A 63 -16.42 25.60 -13.18
CA PRO A 63 -17.43 26.36 -12.48
C PRO A 63 -18.58 25.44 -12.04
N CYS A 64 -18.94 25.52 -10.76
CA CYS A 64 -20.03 24.74 -10.20
C CYS A 64 -21.35 25.06 -10.95
N PRO A 65 -22.08 24.05 -11.47
CA PRO A 65 -23.33 24.30 -12.16
C PRO A 65 -24.37 24.88 -11.21
N LYS A 66 -25.08 25.94 -11.62
CA LYS A 66 -26.18 26.55 -10.85
C LYS A 66 -27.38 25.62 -10.62
N ASN A 67 -27.47 24.54 -11.41
CA ASN A 67 -28.56 23.57 -11.32
C ASN A 67 -28.05 22.30 -10.60
N GLU A 68 -28.58 22.06 -9.40
CA GLU A 68 -28.20 20.94 -8.54
C GLU A 68 -28.47 19.57 -9.16
N ALA A 69 -29.39 19.45 -10.12
CA ALA A 69 -29.68 18.19 -10.81
C ALA A 69 -28.51 17.70 -11.69
N LYS A 70 -27.55 18.59 -12.01
CA LYS A 70 -26.34 18.25 -12.78
C LYS A 70 -25.17 17.82 -11.88
N LEU A 71 -25.32 17.88 -10.56
CA LEU A 71 -24.31 17.43 -9.62
C LEU A 71 -24.42 15.92 -9.42
N ALA A 72 -23.32 15.21 -9.64
CA ALA A 72 -23.24 13.78 -9.34
C ALA A 72 -23.26 13.59 -7.81
N LYS A 73 -24.31 12.98 -7.28
CA LYS A 73 -24.39 12.57 -5.88
C LYS A 73 -23.84 11.16 -5.75
N ILE A 74 -22.65 11.03 -5.17
CA ILE A 74 -22.05 9.72 -4.86
C ILE A 74 -22.55 9.33 -3.46
N PRO A 75 -23.32 8.24 -3.30
CA PRO A 75 -23.77 7.81 -1.98
C PRO A 75 -22.60 7.34 -1.13
N VAL A 76 -22.69 7.53 0.18
CA VAL A 76 -21.75 6.93 1.13
C VAL A 76 -21.90 5.42 1.04
N GLN A 77 -20.85 4.73 0.63
CA GLN A 77 -20.82 3.26 0.58
C GLN A 77 -20.45 2.75 1.97
N VAL A 78 -21.38 2.01 2.59
CA VAL A 78 -21.23 1.39 3.92
C VAL A 78 -20.78 -0.06 3.76
#